data_AF-A5K0Y0-F1
#
_entry.id   AF-A5K0Y0-F1
#
_cell.length_a   1.000
_cell.length_b   1.000
_cell.length_c   1.000
_cell.angle_alpha   90.00
_cell.angle_beta   90.00
_cell.angle_gamma   90.00
#
_symmetry.space_group_name_H-M   'P 1'
#
loop_
_entity.id
_entity.type
_entity.pdbx_description
1 polymer ?
#
loop_
_entity_poly.entity_id
_entity_poly.type
_entity_poly.pdbx_seq_one_letter_code
_entity_poly.pdbx_strand_id
1 'polypeptide(L)'
;MSYPYYTEFFVRFPKFKEREESERTVDPRIELEKKCQAKCVRPVNEYQSCVSRVQAKPEMKGNCLGQHEEMYMCIDHCVAKDLFNYLV
;
A
#
# COMPACT_ATOMS: atom_id res chain seq x y z
N MET A 1 -39.20 21.82 18.61
CA MET A 1 -38.21 21.61 19.67
C MET A 1 -37.36 20.41 19.30
N SER A 2 -36.32 20.63 18.51
CA SER A 2 -35.31 19.62 18.19
C SER A 2 -34.23 19.68 19.27
N TYR A 3 -34.01 18.57 19.96
CA TYR A 3 -32.92 18.44 20.92
C TYR A 3 -31.59 18.61 20.19
N PRO A 4 -30.61 19.36 20.74
CA PRO A 4 -29.28 19.40 20.17
C PRO A 4 -28.62 18.04 20.36
N TYR A 5 -28.56 17.25 19.28
CA TYR A 5 -27.79 16.02 19.19
C TYR A 5 -26.29 16.37 19.17
N TYR A 6 -25.72 16.68 20.32
CA TYR A 6 -24.26 16.72 20.48
C TYR A 6 -23.90 16.10 21.82
N THR A 7 -23.63 14.79 21.80
CA THR A 7 -23.26 13.99 22.98
C THR A 7 -21.77 14.08 23.31
N GLU A 8 -21.05 15.09 22.83
CA GLU A 8 -19.57 15.12 22.93
C GLU A 8 -19.02 15.52 24.31
N PHE A 9 -19.85 15.94 25.28
CA PHE A 9 -19.31 16.48 26.54
C PHE A 9 -18.87 15.40 27.55
N PHE A 10 -19.35 14.15 27.41
CA PHE A 10 -19.06 13.07 28.36
C PHE A 10 -18.41 11.82 27.74
N VAL A 11 -17.98 11.88 26.47
CA VAL A 11 -17.32 10.74 25.82
C VAL A 11 -15.82 10.81 26.07
N ARG A 12 -15.33 10.02 27.03
CA ARG A 12 -13.89 9.80 27.23
C ARG A 12 -13.46 8.62 26.36
N PHE A 13 -13.00 8.89 25.14
CA PHE A 13 -12.43 7.83 24.30
C PHE A 13 -11.16 7.27 24.95
N PRO A 14 -10.96 5.94 24.96
CA PRO A 14 -9.70 5.36 25.38
C PRO A 14 -8.59 5.88 24.46
N LYS A 15 -7.49 6.36 25.04
CA LYS A 15 -6.31 6.76 24.26
C LYS A 15 -5.70 5.48 23.69
N PHE A 16 -5.74 5.33 22.36
CA PHE A 16 -5.04 4.26 21.67
C PHE A 16 -3.54 4.41 21.96
N LYS A 17 -2.94 3.42 22.62
CA LYS A 17 -1.49 3.36 22.83
C LYS A 17 -0.92 2.52 21.70
N GLU A 18 -0.18 3.16 20.80
CA GLU A 18 0.58 2.46 19.78
C GLU A 18 1.55 1.47 20.44
N ARG A 19 1.61 0.25 19.90
CA ARG A 19 2.54 -0.78 20.36
C ARG A 19 3.95 -0.42 19.88
N GLU A 20 4.95 -0.60 20.75
CA GLU A 20 6.35 -0.34 20.40
C GLU A 20 6.78 -1.19 19.19
N GLU A 21 7.66 -0.64 18.35
CA GLU A 21 8.09 -1.23 17.07
C GLU A 21 8.55 -2.69 17.22
N SER A 22 9.25 -3.00 18.32
CA SER A 22 9.82 -4.31 18.63
C SER A 22 8.78 -5.39 18.91
N GLU A 23 7.58 -5.02 19.34
CA GLU A 23 6.50 -5.97 19.64
C GLU A 23 5.52 -6.14 18.47
N ARG A 24 5.69 -5.41 17.36
CA ARG A 24 4.77 -5.52 16.22
C ARG A 24 5.14 -6.72 15.36
N THR A 25 4.15 -7.56 15.06
CA THR A 25 4.27 -8.61 14.05
C THR A 25 4.54 -7.97 12.68
N VAL A 26 5.57 -8.44 11.98
CA VAL A 26 5.91 -7.98 10.62
C VAL A 26 4.87 -8.50 9.63
N ASP A 27 4.43 -7.65 8.71
CA ASP A 27 3.48 -8.04 7.67
C ASP A 27 4.12 -9.02 6.66
N PRO A 28 3.62 -10.27 6.53
CA PRO A 28 4.13 -11.24 5.57
C PRO A 28 4.02 -10.77 4.11
N ARG A 29 3.11 -9.85 3.81
CA ARG A 29 2.94 -9.27 2.48
C ARG A 29 4.23 -8.63 1.95
N ILE A 30 5.00 -7.96 2.81
CA ILE A 30 6.21 -7.24 2.40
C ILE A 30 7.27 -8.20 1.84
N GLU A 31 7.38 -9.39 2.43
CA GLU A 31 8.31 -10.42 1.95
C GLU A 31 7.83 -11.06 0.64
N LEU A 32 6.53 -11.29 0.53
CA LEU A 32 5.91 -11.86 -0.67
C LEU A 32 6.00 -10.90 -1.86
N GLU A 33 5.80 -9.61 -1.64
CA GLU A 33 5.94 -8.59 -2.69
C GLU A 33 7.35 -8.59 -3.28
N LYS A 34 8.41 -8.66 -2.46
CA LYS A 34 9.80 -8.76 -2.95
C LYS A 34 10.03 -9.99 -3.82
N LYS A 35 9.48 -11.15 -3.42
CA LYS A 35 9.56 -12.40 -4.19
C LYS A 35 8.78 -12.31 -5.50
N CYS A 36 7.62 -11.65 -5.50
CA CYS A 36 6.75 -11.50 -6.66
C CYS A 36 7.23 -10.44 -7.66
N GLN A 37 7.88 -9.37 -7.19
CA GLN A 37 8.53 -8.38 -8.06
C GLN A 37 9.56 -9.03 -8.99
N ALA A 38 10.34 -9.99 -8.49
CA ALA A 38 11.30 -10.74 -9.30
C ALA A 38 10.64 -11.61 -10.41
N LYS A 39 9.37 -11.99 -10.24
CA LYS A 39 8.61 -12.73 -11.26
C LYS A 39 7.97 -11.80 -12.30
N CYS A 40 7.65 -10.57 -11.90
CA CYS A 40 6.96 -9.56 -12.71
C CYS A 40 7.93 -8.56 -13.37
N VAL A 41 9.02 -9.06 -13.97
CA VAL A 41 10.13 -8.21 -14.47
C VAL A 41 9.70 -7.20 -15.55
N ARG A 42 8.84 -7.63 -16.50
CA ARG A 42 8.40 -6.78 -17.61
C ARG A 42 7.70 -5.49 -17.14
N PRO A 43 6.58 -5.57 -16.39
CA PRO A 43 5.87 -4.36 -15.96
C PRO A 43 6.67 -3.53 -14.95
N VAL A 44 7.57 -4.15 -14.17
CA VAL A 44 8.50 -3.41 -13.28
C VAL A 44 9.44 -2.52 -14.10
N ASN A 45 10.01 -3.05 -15.19
CA ASN A 45 10.90 -2.27 -16.07
C ASN A 45 10.15 -1.13 -16.78
N GLU A 46 8.92 -1.39 -17.24
CA GLU A 46 8.07 -0.37 -17.86
C GLU A 46 7.73 0.76 -16.88
N TYR A 47 7.36 0.43 -15.64
CA TYR A 47 7.15 1.41 -14.59
C TYR A 47 8.42 2.22 -14.31
N GLN A 48 9.58 1.57 -14.15
CA GLN A 48 10.85 2.27 -13.93
C GLN A 48 11.19 3.23 -15.07
N SER A 49 10.98 2.81 -16.33
CA SER A 49 11.18 3.68 -17.48
C SER A 49 10.27 4.92 -17.45
N CYS A 50 9.02 4.76 -17.00
CA CYS A 50 8.10 5.87 -16.84
C CYS A 50 8.56 6.82 -15.74
N VAL A 51 9.01 6.30 -14.60
CA VAL A 51 9.53 7.11 -13.48
C VAL A 51 10.74 7.93 -13.92
N SER A 52 11.70 7.32 -14.63
CA SER A 52 12.86 8.04 -15.15
C SER A 52 12.45 9.17 -16.12
N ARG A 53 11.43 8.93 -16.96
CA ARG A 53 10.90 9.94 -17.88
C ARG A 53 10.23 11.11 -17.15
N VAL A 54 9.46 10.83 -16.10
CA VAL A 54 8.78 11.87 -15.30
C VAL A 54 9.80 12.68 -14.49
N GLN A 55 10.79 12.02 -13.90
CA GLN A 55 11.89 12.70 -13.19
C GLN A 55 12.69 13.63 -14.10
N ALA A 56 12.91 13.25 -15.37
CA ALA A 56 13.60 14.08 -16.35
C ALA A 56 12.80 15.31 -16.80
N LYS A 57 11.48 15.36 -16.57
CA LYS A 57 10.59 16.46 -16.99
C LYS A 57 9.69 16.94 -15.85
N PRO A 58 10.25 17.59 -14.82
CA PRO A 58 9.48 18.04 -13.65
C PRO A 58 8.42 19.08 -13.98
N GLU A 59 8.58 19.83 -15.08
CA GLU A 59 7.60 20.82 -15.54
C GLU A 59 6.37 20.17 -16.20
N MET A 60 6.49 18.93 -16.68
CA MET A 60 5.41 18.20 -17.32
C MET A 60 4.64 17.41 -16.26
N LYS A 61 3.33 17.66 -16.11
CA LYS A 61 2.42 16.91 -15.23
C LYS A 61 2.12 15.49 -15.77
N GLY A 62 3.16 14.69 -15.99
CA GLY A 62 3.05 13.30 -16.42
C GLY A 62 2.86 12.37 -15.22
N ASN A 63 1.92 11.43 -15.33
CA ASN A 63 1.67 10.41 -14.31
C ASN A 63 2.04 9.02 -14.84
N CYS A 64 2.53 8.15 -13.95
CA CYS A 64 2.84 6.75 -14.26
C CYS A 64 1.79 5.76 -13.73
N LEU A 65 0.56 6.22 -13.49
CA LEU A 65 -0.50 5.44 -12.86
C LEU A 65 -0.86 4.18 -13.66
N GLY A 66 -0.95 4.26 -15.00
CA GLY A 66 -1.27 3.09 -15.81
C GLY A 66 -0.22 1.98 -15.70
N GLN A 67 1.07 2.34 -15.80
CA GLN A 67 2.17 1.37 -15.64
C GLN A 67 2.26 0.83 -14.21
N HIS A 68 1.91 1.67 -13.23
CA HIS A 68 1.85 1.27 -11.82
C HIS A 68 0.76 0.24 -11.60
N GLU A 69 -0.45 0.47 -12.10
CA GLU A 69 -1.57 -0.48 -12.01
C GLU A 69 -1.25 -1.82 -12.69
N GLU A 70 -0.60 -1.82 -13.85
CA GLU A 70 -0.16 -3.05 -14.53
C GLU A 70 0.89 -3.83 -13.73
N MET A 71 1.86 -3.13 -13.12
CA MET A 71 2.85 -3.73 -12.24
C MET A 71 2.19 -4.36 -11.01
N TYR A 72 1.30 -3.63 -10.35
CA TYR A 72 0.59 -4.12 -9.17
C TYR A 72 -0.38 -5.25 -9.50
N MET A 73 -1.06 -5.23 -10.65
CA MET A 73 -1.88 -6.37 -11.09
C MET A 73 -1.09 -7.68 -11.13
N CYS A 74 0.13 -7.64 -11.67
CA CYS A 74 1.00 -8.82 -11.70
C CYS A 74 1.45 -9.26 -10.30
N ILE A 75 1.87 -8.30 -9.47
CA ILE A 75 2.34 -8.56 -8.11
C ILE A 75 1.21 -9.13 -7.25
N ASP A 76 0.03 -8.50 -7.27
CA ASP A 76 -1.13 -8.90 -6.48
C ASP A 76 -1.62 -10.28 -6.89
N HIS A 77 -1.66 -10.58 -8.20
CA HIS A 77 -2.00 -11.93 -8.68
C HIS A 77 -1.00 -13.00 -8.19
N CYS A 78 0.27 -12.64 -8.02
CA CYS A 78 1.29 -13.54 -7.46
C CYS A 78 1.13 -13.70 -5.94
N VAL A 79 0.97 -12.59 -5.22
CA VAL A 79 0.86 -12.55 -3.75
C VAL A 79 -0.41 -13.24 -3.27
N ALA A 80 -1.53 -13.11 -3.99
CA ALA A 80 -2.83 -13.69 -3.62
C ALA A 80 -2.79 -15.21 -3.41
N LYS A 81 -1.84 -15.92 -4.03
CA LYS A 81 -1.68 -17.37 -3.90
C LYS A 81 -1.14 -17.80 -2.53
N ASP A 82 -0.26 -16.98 -1.97
CA ASP A 82 0.53 -17.35 -0.79
C ASP A 82 0.12 -16.56 0.45
N LEU A 83 -0.43 -15.35 0.29
CA LEU A 83 -0.70 -14.42 1.39
C LEU A 83 -1.61 -15.00 2.48
N PHE A 84 -2.71 -15.65 2.08
CA PHE A 84 -3.68 -16.19 3.04
C PHE A 84 -3.15 -17.39 3.83
N ASN A 85 -2.04 -18.01 3.42
CA ASN A 85 -1.41 -19.08 4.20
C ASN A 85 -0.66 -18.53 5.42
N TYR A 86 -0.30 -17.25 5.42
CA TYR A 86 0.37 -16.58 6.54
C TYR A 86 -0.61 -15.87 7.49
N LEU A 87 -1.86 -15.69 7.07
CA LEU A 87 -2.92 -15.03 7.83
C LEU A 87 -3.76 -16.09 8.54
N VAL A 88 -3.29 -16.53 9.70
CA VAL A 88 -3.99 -17.47 10.60
C VAL A 88 -4.35 -16.78 11.90
#